data_AF-A0A7X8YQM0-F1
#
_entry.id   AF-A0A7X8YQM0-F1
#
_cell.length_a   1.000
_cell.length_b   1.000
_cell.length_c   1.000
_cell.angle_alpha   90.00
_cell.angle_beta   90.00
_cell.angle_gamma   90.00
#
_symmetry.space_group_name_H-M   'P 1'
#
loop_
_entity.id
_entity.type
_entity.pdbx_description
1 polymer ?
#
loop_
_entity_poly.entity_id
_entity_poly.type
_entity_poly.pdbx_seq_one_letter_code
_entity_poly.pdbx_strand_id
1 'polypeptide(L)'
;MTKAFGTKWLDKTVTEETKDGLKASIQTRPRALRDERLIEEALYEMDIKTLENYLFIPQRDISCNQVIDIALSPEKLKEMTKEQIEAELANARPKSLWERQFADKVSID
;
A
#
# COMPACT_ATOMS: atom_id res chain seq x y z
N MET A 1 -2.79 10.09 11.02
CA MET A 1 -2.32 9.27 9.88
C MET A 1 -3.42 8.36 9.33
N THR A 2 -4.33 7.86 10.17
CA THR A 2 -5.55 7.07 9.82
C THR A 2 -6.54 7.77 8.87
N LYS A 3 -6.58 9.11 8.85
CA LYS A 3 -7.51 9.86 7.98
C LYS A 3 -7.25 9.77 6.47
N ALA A 4 -6.05 9.37 6.02
CA ALA A 4 -5.69 9.43 4.59
C ALA A 4 -6.20 8.23 3.77
N PHE A 5 -6.37 7.06 4.40
CA PHE A 5 -6.74 5.81 3.70
C PHE A 5 -8.10 5.24 4.10
N GLY A 6 -8.63 5.67 5.24
CA GLY A 6 -9.91 5.19 5.76
C GLY A 6 -9.98 3.66 5.80
N THR A 7 -11.17 3.14 5.56
CA THR A 7 -11.51 1.71 5.70
C THR A 7 -10.82 0.77 4.70
N LYS A 8 -10.12 1.29 3.68
CA LYS A 8 -9.49 0.47 2.63
C LYS A 8 -8.02 0.16 2.89
N TRP A 9 -7.43 0.70 3.96
CA TRP A 9 -6.02 0.45 4.28
C TRP A 9 -5.77 -1.04 4.56
N LEU A 10 -6.63 -1.65 5.38
CA LEU A 10 -6.51 -3.05 5.79
C LEU A 10 -6.55 -4.02 4.61
N ASP A 11 -7.33 -3.71 3.58
CA ASP A 11 -7.42 -4.52 2.37
C ASP A 11 -6.18 -4.42 1.48
N LYS A 12 -5.38 -3.38 1.64
CA LYS A 12 -4.25 -3.06 0.74
C LYS A 12 -2.87 -3.33 1.35
N THR A 13 -2.77 -3.46 2.67
CA THR A 13 -1.46 -3.49 3.36
C THR A 13 -1.20 -4.76 4.18
N VAL A 14 -2.19 -5.66 4.32
CA VAL A 14 -2.10 -6.82 5.22
C VAL A 14 -2.54 -8.10 4.50
N THR A 15 -1.82 -9.22 4.73
CA THR A 15 -2.14 -10.55 4.20
C THR A 15 -3.41 -11.15 4.83
N GLU A 16 -4.14 -11.99 4.07
CA GLU A 16 -5.43 -12.55 4.52
C GLU A 16 -5.33 -13.40 5.81
N GLU A 17 -4.22 -14.10 6.05
CA GLU A 17 -3.99 -14.88 7.28
C GLU A 17 -3.94 -14.00 8.54
N THR A 18 -3.26 -12.86 8.45
CA THR A 18 -3.18 -11.86 9.54
C THR A 18 -4.54 -11.21 9.77
N LYS A 19 -5.29 -11.00 8.68
CA LYS A 19 -6.67 -10.49 8.69
C LYS A 19 -7.63 -11.43 9.41
N ASP A 20 -7.51 -12.73 9.20
CA ASP A 20 -8.40 -13.72 9.82
C ASP A 20 -8.11 -13.92 11.31
N GLY A 21 -6.84 -13.83 11.72
CA GLY A 21 -6.46 -13.77 13.14
C GLY A 21 -7.02 -12.55 13.88
N LEU A 22 -7.00 -11.38 13.22
CA LEU A 22 -7.54 -10.13 13.79
C LEU A 22 -9.06 -10.03 13.70
N LYS A 23 -9.71 -10.60 12.68
CA LYS A 23 -11.18 -10.73 12.65
C LYS A 23 -11.69 -11.60 13.80
N ALA A 24 -10.95 -12.65 14.17
CA ALA A 24 -11.29 -13.55 15.27
C ALA A 24 -11.25 -12.86 16.64
N SER A 25 -10.32 -11.92 16.87
CA SER A 25 -10.22 -11.18 18.15
C SER A 25 -11.24 -10.05 18.29
N ILE A 26 -11.84 -9.56 17.20
CA ILE A 26 -12.69 -8.35 17.20
C ILE A 26 -14.18 -8.66 16.93
N GLN A 27 -14.62 -9.93 17.05
CA GLN A 27 -15.94 -10.39 16.56
C GLN A 27 -17.20 -9.63 17.04
N THR A 28 -17.14 -8.77 18.05
CA THR A 28 -18.34 -8.17 18.67
C THR A 28 -18.71 -6.74 18.25
N ARG A 29 -18.00 -6.07 17.30
CA ARG A 29 -18.25 -4.62 17.04
C ARG A 29 -18.29 -4.19 15.57
N PRO A 30 -18.81 -2.99 15.24
CA PRO A 30 -18.97 -2.53 13.84
C PRO A 30 -17.63 -2.47 13.08
N ARG A 31 -17.64 -2.91 11.80
CA ARG A 31 -16.46 -3.19 10.96
C ARG A 31 -15.45 -2.05 10.86
N ALA A 32 -15.91 -0.80 10.72
CA ALA A 32 -15.05 0.38 10.58
C ALA A 32 -14.21 0.68 11.85
N LEU A 33 -14.77 0.41 13.03
CA LEU A 33 -14.06 0.56 14.31
C LEU A 33 -13.05 -0.56 14.55
N ARG A 34 -13.15 -1.68 13.82
CA ARG A 34 -12.16 -2.75 13.86
C ARG A 34 -10.92 -2.33 13.10
N ASP A 35 -11.10 -1.85 11.86
CA ASP A 35 -10.00 -1.55 10.96
C ASP A 35 -9.11 -0.42 11.49
N GLU A 36 -9.68 0.69 11.97
CA GLU A 36 -8.89 1.80 12.56
C GLU A 36 -8.10 1.37 13.79
N ARG A 37 -8.71 0.58 14.68
CA ARG A 37 -8.07 0.10 15.90
C ARG A 37 -6.98 -0.94 15.61
N LEU A 38 -7.17 -1.74 14.55
CA LEU A 38 -6.16 -2.62 13.98
C LEU A 38 -4.91 -1.86 13.51
N ILE A 39 -5.09 -0.71 12.86
CA ILE A 39 -3.98 0.16 12.45
C ILE A 39 -3.24 0.68 13.69
N GLU A 40 -4.00 1.18 14.67
CA GLU A 40 -3.44 1.75 15.89
C GLU A 40 -2.68 0.70 16.71
N GLU A 41 -3.24 -0.49 16.88
CA GLU A 41 -2.61 -1.60 17.59
C GLU A 41 -1.38 -2.11 16.81
N ALA A 42 -1.46 -2.25 15.49
CA ALA A 42 -0.31 -2.65 14.67
C ALA A 42 0.84 -1.64 14.73
N LEU A 43 0.55 -0.33 14.74
CA LEU A 43 1.57 0.70 14.89
C LEU A 43 2.15 0.75 16.31
N TYR A 44 1.34 0.44 17.34
CA TYR A 44 1.78 0.44 18.74
C TYR A 44 2.73 -0.72 19.06
N GLU A 45 2.52 -1.87 18.42
CA GLU A 45 3.37 -3.07 18.60
C GLU A 45 4.68 -3.02 17.79
N MET A 46 4.82 -2.06 16.85
CA MET A 46 6.05 -1.91 16.08
C MET A 46 7.14 -1.22 16.90
N ASP A 47 8.30 -1.86 17.02
CA ASP A 47 9.50 -1.17 17.45
C ASP A 47 9.98 -0.16 16.38
N ILE A 48 10.89 0.75 16.78
CA ILE A 48 11.40 1.81 15.90
C ILE A 48 11.96 1.23 14.60
N LYS A 49 12.67 0.10 14.65
CA LYS A 49 13.28 -0.53 13.48
C LYS A 49 12.23 -1.10 12.53
N THR A 50 11.17 -1.67 13.08
CA THR A 50 10.05 -2.22 12.31
C THR A 50 9.26 -1.10 11.65
N LEU A 51 9.05 0.01 12.36
CA LEU A 51 8.42 1.21 11.82
C LEU A 51 9.27 1.85 10.71
N GLU A 52 10.57 1.98 10.90
CA GLU A 52 11.50 2.44 9.86
C GLU A 52 11.43 1.56 8.61
N ASN A 53 11.48 0.24 8.80
CA ASN A 53 11.37 -0.71 7.71
C ASN A 53 10.04 -0.58 6.97
N TYR A 54 8.94 -0.47 7.71
CA TYR A 54 7.60 -0.32 7.16
C TYR A 54 7.45 0.98 6.35
N LEU A 55 8.04 2.08 6.82
CA LEU A 55 7.93 3.38 6.17
C LEU A 55 8.87 3.54 4.98
N PHE A 56 10.10 3.01 5.07
CA PHE A 56 11.20 3.39 4.17
C PHE A 56 11.70 2.26 3.28
N ILE A 57 11.42 0.98 3.53
CA ILE A 57 11.81 -0.09 2.60
C ILE A 57 10.91 -0.02 1.36
N PRO A 58 11.49 0.12 0.14
CA PRO A 58 10.70 0.14 -1.08
C PRO A 58 10.06 -1.22 -1.34
N GLN A 59 8.74 -1.24 -1.54
CA GLN A 59 8.01 -2.44 -1.92
C GLN A 59 7.29 -2.22 -3.24
N ARG A 60 6.97 -3.29 -3.98
CA ARG A 60 6.14 -3.19 -5.20
C ARG A 60 4.69 -3.50 -4.85
N ASP A 61 3.79 -2.61 -5.23
CA ASP A 61 2.34 -2.85 -5.09
C ASP A 61 1.78 -3.72 -6.21
N ILE A 62 2.50 -3.77 -7.34
CA ILE A 62 2.08 -4.46 -8.55
C ILE A 62 3.19 -5.43 -8.96
N SER A 63 2.80 -6.66 -9.26
CA SER A 63 3.75 -7.68 -9.74
C SER A 63 4.25 -7.34 -11.15
N CYS A 64 5.47 -7.76 -11.48
CA CYS A 64 6.02 -7.57 -12.83
C CYS A 64 5.12 -8.18 -13.91
N ASN A 65 4.49 -9.33 -13.64
CA ASN A 65 3.59 -9.99 -14.59
C ASN A 65 2.34 -9.15 -14.84
N GLN A 66 1.74 -8.55 -13.81
CA GLN A 66 0.62 -7.62 -14.01
C GLN A 66 1.03 -6.40 -14.85
N VAL A 67 2.26 -5.91 -14.71
CA VAL A 67 2.74 -4.78 -15.49
C VAL A 67 2.96 -5.20 -16.95
N ILE A 68 3.66 -6.31 -17.19
CA ILE A 68 4.04 -6.74 -18.55
C ILE A 68 2.83 -7.30 -19.30
N ASP A 69 2.07 -8.20 -18.67
CA ASP A 69 1.03 -8.97 -19.36
C ASP A 69 -0.31 -8.21 -19.43
N ILE A 70 -0.53 -7.23 -18.54
CA ILE A 70 -1.82 -6.52 -18.43
C ILE A 70 -1.70 -5.02 -18.69
N ALA A 71 -0.79 -4.31 -18.03
CA ALA A 71 -0.67 -2.85 -18.19
C ALA A 71 0.02 -2.48 -19.51
N LEU A 72 1.09 -3.19 -19.86
CA LEU A 72 1.90 -3.03 -21.06
C LEU A 72 1.72 -4.20 -22.03
N SER A 73 0.50 -4.73 -22.12
CA SER A 73 0.20 -5.81 -23.08
C SER A 73 0.45 -5.33 -24.51
N PRO A 74 0.76 -6.24 -25.46
CA PRO A 74 1.03 -5.86 -26.86
C PRO A 74 -0.10 -5.09 -27.54
N GLU A 75 -1.34 -5.28 -27.08
CA GLU A 75 -2.53 -4.58 -27.55
C GLU A 75 -2.55 -3.13 -27.05
N LYS A 76 -2.33 -2.93 -25.75
CA LYS A 76 -2.28 -1.58 -25.15
C LYS A 76 -1.07 -0.78 -25.58
N LEU A 77 0.10 -1.41 -25.71
CA LEU A 77 1.33 -0.73 -26.14
C LEU A 77 1.21 -0.07 -27.50
N LYS A 78 0.36 -0.58 -28.40
CA LYS A 78 0.10 0.04 -29.72
C LYS A 78 -0.69 1.33 -29.64
N GLU A 79 -1.46 1.50 -28.57
CA GLU A 79 -2.36 2.64 -28.34
C GLU A 79 -1.74 3.66 -27.38
N MET A 80 -0.67 3.30 -26.67
CA MET A 80 -0.01 4.15 -25.69
C MET A 80 1.09 5.01 -26.31
N THR A 81 1.18 6.25 -25.86
CA THR A 81 2.34 7.10 -26.13
C THR A 81 3.53 6.70 -25.24
N LYS A 82 4.71 7.16 -25.62
CA LYS A 82 5.93 6.94 -24.83
C LYS A 82 5.78 7.46 -23.40
N GLU A 83 5.17 8.62 -23.22
CA GLU A 83 4.95 9.24 -21.91
C GLU A 83 4.01 8.40 -21.04
N GLN A 84 3.00 7.78 -21.63
CA GLN A 84 2.07 6.89 -20.92
C GLN A 84 2.77 5.60 -20.48
N ILE A 85 3.64 5.05 -21.33
CA ILE A 85 4.45 3.87 -20.98
C ILE A 85 5.41 4.20 -19.84
N GLU A 86 6.08 5.36 -19.90
CA GLU A 86 6.96 5.83 -18.83
C GLU A 86 6.21 6.03 -17.52
N ALA A 87 4.99 6.56 -17.56
CA ALA A 87 4.12 6.71 -16.39
C ALA A 87 3.73 5.36 -15.76
N GLU A 88 3.32 4.38 -16.56
CA GLU A 88 3.01 3.02 -16.07
C GLU A 88 4.23 2.35 -15.43
N LEU A 89 5.40 2.46 -16.08
CA LEU A 89 6.65 1.94 -15.53
C LEU A 89 7.02 2.66 -14.22
N ALA A 90 6.86 3.97 -14.14
CA ALA A 90 7.13 4.74 -12.92
C ALA A 90 6.20 4.36 -11.76
N ASN A 91 4.95 4.02 -12.06
CA ASN A 91 3.99 3.51 -11.07
C ASN A 91 4.32 2.09 -10.60
N ALA A 92 4.87 1.26 -11.48
CA ALA A 92 5.29 -0.11 -11.17
C ALA A 92 6.61 -0.20 -10.36
N ARG A 93 7.41 0.87 -10.30
CA ARG A 93 8.68 0.84 -9.55
C ARG A 93 8.43 0.67 -8.06
N PRO A 94 9.33 -0.04 -7.35
CA PRO A 94 9.29 -0.07 -5.90
C PRO A 94 9.34 1.35 -5.36
N LYS A 95 8.45 1.67 -4.44
CA LYS A 95 8.45 2.92 -3.69
C LYS A 95 8.20 2.58 -2.23
N SER A 96 8.85 3.30 -1.35
CA SER A 96 8.57 3.24 0.08
C SER A 96 7.16 3.77 0.35
N LEU A 97 6.59 3.39 1.49
CA LEU A 97 5.31 3.96 1.91
C LEU A 97 5.44 5.48 2.09
N TRP A 98 6.61 5.94 2.53
CA TRP A 98 6.93 7.35 2.66
C TRP A 98 6.78 8.12 1.34
N GLU A 99 7.45 7.66 0.29
CA GLU A 99 7.39 8.28 -1.04
C GLU A 99 5.97 8.31 -1.60
N ARG A 100 5.17 7.28 -1.34
CA ARG A 100 3.81 7.18 -1.87
C ARG A 100 2.82 8.12 -1.18
N GLN A 101 3.02 8.39 0.11
CA GLN A 101 1.99 9.00 0.94
C GLN A 101 2.35 10.34 1.52
N PHE A 102 3.64 10.60 1.70
CA PHE A 102 4.12 11.73 2.48
C PHE A 102 5.11 12.62 1.72
N ALA A 103 5.92 12.07 0.79
CA ALA A 103 6.95 12.86 0.10
C ALA A 103 6.40 14.09 -0.64
N ASP A 104 5.24 13.99 -1.30
CA ASP A 104 4.62 15.13 -2.00
C ASP A 104 3.91 16.12 -1.06
N LYS A 105 3.76 15.77 0.23
CA LYS A 105 2.94 16.50 1.22
C LYS A 105 3.75 17.06 2.38
N VAL A 106 5.00 16.62 2.55
CA VAL A 106 5.88 17.01 3.64
C VAL A 106 7.18 17.52 3.01
N SER A 107 7.32 18.84 2.91
CA SER A 107 8.62 19.46 2.58
C SER A 107 9.52 19.29 3.79
N ILE A 108 10.67 18.66 3.60
CA ILE A 108 11.73 18.60 4.60
C ILE A 108 12.76 19.64 4.16
N ASP A 109 12.45 20.91 4.44
CA ASP A 109 13.40 22.02 4.38
C ASP A 109 13.95 22.31 5.78
#